data_AF-A0A0G1MSU1-F1
#
_entry.id   AF-A0A0G1MSU1-F1
#
_cell.length_a   1.000
_cell.length_b   1.000
_cell.length_c   1.000
_cell.angle_alpha   90.00
_cell.angle_beta   90.00
_cell.angle_gamma   90.00
#
_symmetry.space_group_name_H-M   'P 1'
#
loop_
_entity.id
_entity.type
_entity.pdbx_description
1 polymer ?
#
loop_
_entity_poly.entity_id
_entity_poly.type
_entity_poly.pdbx_seq_one_letter_code
_entity_poly.pdbx_strand_id
1 'polypeptide(L)'
;MLRYLEFCEVDRNLSQNTIKMYHFYLWDLLNWMKAGLKKSVLAMSDLDNELIRKYRMDLNRRISTKSQAEFKRSTQKTFLVAIRAFLKYMITEEKLEVLPPEQITLGKPDPRLPKVLEEDQLRLLFEVQDLNKRSGLRDRALLEVLFST
;
A
#
# COMPACT_ATOMS: atom_id res chain seq x y z
N MET A 1 5.26 18.23 -1.20
CA MET A 1 4.57 17.08 -0.59
C MET A 1 3.17 17.46 -0.11
N LEU A 2 3.02 18.48 0.74
CA LEU A 2 1.70 18.98 1.17
C LEU A 2 0.76 19.28 -0.01
N ARG A 3 1.20 20.07 -0.99
CA ARG A 3 0.43 20.36 -2.22
C ARG A 3 -0.08 19.12 -2.96
N TYR A 4 0.74 18.06 -3.02
CA TYR A 4 0.32 16.80 -3.65
C TYR A 4 -0.77 16.08 -2.85
N LEU A 5 -0.71 16.12 -1.51
CA LEU A 5 -1.73 15.51 -0.66
C LEU A 5 -3.04 16.30 -0.71
N GLU A 6 -2.95 17.64 -0.74
CA GLU A 6 -4.10 18.53 -0.96
C GLU A 6 -4.73 18.25 -2.32
N PHE A 7 -3.92 18.13 -3.39
CA PHE A 7 -4.40 17.75 -4.72
C PHE A 7 -5.08 16.37 -4.71
N CYS A 8 -4.53 15.40 -3.97
CA CYS A 8 -5.16 14.09 -3.82
C CYS A 8 -6.53 14.17 -3.12
N GLU A 9 -6.68 15.09 -2.18
CA GLU A 9 -7.90 15.30 -1.41
C GLU A 9 -8.96 16.07 -2.19
N VAL A 10 -8.60 17.21 -2.76
CA VAL A 10 -9.53 18.16 -3.36
C VAL A 10 -9.82 17.79 -4.82
N ASP A 11 -8.79 17.66 -5.64
CA ASP A 11 -8.95 17.48 -7.09
C ASP A 11 -9.24 16.02 -7.46
N ARG A 12 -8.63 15.06 -6.75
CA ARG A 12 -8.82 13.62 -7.02
C ARG A 12 -9.86 12.95 -6.13
N ASN A 13 -10.35 13.64 -5.10
CA ASN A 13 -11.34 13.13 -4.16
C ASN A 13 -10.99 11.74 -3.61
N LEU A 14 -9.70 11.51 -3.32
CA LEU A 14 -9.24 10.22 -2.79
C LEU A 14 -9.69 10.05 -1.34
N SER A 15 -9.92 8.80 -0.94
CA SER A 15 -10.25 8.51 0.45
C SER A 15 -9.14 8.96 1.40
N GLN A 16 -9.53 9.40 2.61
CA GLN A 16 -8.60 9.79 3.67
C GLN A 16 -7.58 8.69 4.01
N ASN A 17 -7.99 7.42 3.90
CA ASN A 17 -7.07 6.30 4.10
C ASN A 17 -6.01 6.23 3.00
N THR A 18 -6.39 6.46 1.74
CA THR A 18 -5.44 6.50 0.61
C THR A 18 -4.42 7.63 0.79
N ILE A 19 -4.87 8.82 1.19
CA ILE A 19 -4.01 10.00 1.41
C ILE A 19 -3.02 9.73 2.55
N LYS A 20 -3.49 9.18 3.68
CA LYS A 20 -2.63 8.79 4.81
C LYS A 20 -1.54 7.80 4.39
N MET A 21 -1.89 6.81 3.57
CA MET A 21 -0.93 5.84 3.06
C MET A 21 0.07 6.48 2.10
N TYR A 22 -0.36 7.36 1.19
CA TYR A 22 0.54 8.10 0.31
C TYR A 22 1.51 8.96 1.09
N HIS A 23 1.03 9.70 2.09
CA HIS A 23 1.89 10.46 2.99
C HIS A 23 2.93 9.56 3.66
N PHE A 24 2.51 8.45 4.26
CA PHE A 24 3.41 7.50 4.91
C PHE A 24 4.51 7.00 3.96
N TYR A 25 4.15 6.53 2.77
CA TYR A 25 5.12 5.97 1.81
C TYR A 25 6.09 7.02 1.27
N LEU A 26 5.62 8.21 0.95
CA LEU A 26 6.46 9.29 0.45
C LEU A 26 7.36 9.88 1.55
N TRP A 27 6.87 9.92 2.79
CA TRP A 27 7.66 10.37 3.94
C TRP A 27 8.79 9.41 4.26
N ASP A 28 8.52 8.10 4.17
CA ASP A 28 9.53 7.06 4.30
C ASP A 28 10.64 7.21 3.25
N LEU A 29 10.27 7.38 1.97
CA LEU A 29 11.24 7.65 0.91
C LEU A 29 12.08 8.88 1.25
N LEU A 30 11.44 10.00 1.62
CA LEU A 30 12.15 11.25 1.92
C LEU A 30 13.19 11.07 3.03
N ASN A 31 12.83 10.41 4.14
CA ASN A 31 13.76 10.18 5.25
C ASN A 31 14.88 9.23 4.86
N TRP A 32 14.57 8.19 4.10
CA TRP A 32 15.56 7.26 3.60
C TRP A 32 16.57 7.97 2.67
N MET A 33 16.09 8.85 1.78
CA MET A 33 16.94 9.66 0.91
C MET A 33 17.86 10.60 1.69
N LYS A 34 17.31 11.31 2.70
CA LYS A 34 18.10 12.22 3.55
C LYS A 34 19.22 11.47 4.28
N ALA A 35 18.92 10.29 4.82
CA ALA A 35 19.89 9.46 5.51
C ALA A 35 20.97 8.93 4.54
N GLY A 36 20.57 8.42 3.38
CA GLY A 36 21.49 7.84 2.40
C GLY A 36 22.40 8.87 1.72
N LEU A 37 21.88 10.06 1.41
CA LEU A 37 22.64 11.14 0.76
C LEU A 37 23.34 12.06 1.75
N LYS A 38 23.06 11.93 3.06
CA LYS A 38 23.55 12.82 4.13
C LYS A 38 23.23 14.30 3.84
N LYS A 39 22.07 14.57 3.23
CA LYS A 39 21.59 15.91 2.89
C LYS A 39 20.37 16.26 3.73
N SER A 40 20.31 17.49 4.26
CA SER A 40 19.12 18.02 4.94
C SER A 40 18.04 18.49 3.96
N VAL A 41 18.48 19.04 2.83
CA VAL A 41 17.63 19.52 1.72
C VAL A 41 17.87 18.64 0.50
N LEU A 42 16.78 18.12 -0.06
CA LEU A 42 16.78 17.27 -1.24
C LEU A 42 16.26 18.06 -2.45
N ALA A 43 16.91 17.89 -3.59
CA ALA A 43 16.43 18.39 -4.87
C ALA A 43 15.68 17.28 -5.63
N MET A 44 14.78 17.65 -6.54
CA MET A 44 14.09 16.65 -7.37
C MET A 44 15.05 15.87 -8.28
N SER A 45 16.16 16.50 -8.68
CA SER A 45 17.25 15.85 -9.42
C SER A 45 17.98 14.76 -8.63
N ASP A 46 17.88 14.74 -7.30
CA ASP A 46 18.45 13.65 -6.49
C ASP A 46 17.67 12.34 -6.65
N LEU A 47 16.40 12.41 -7.10
CA LEU A 47 15.53 11.25 -7.31
C LEU A 47 15.69 10.67 -8.72
N ASP A 48 16.79 9.96 -8.95
CA ASP A 48 17.10 9.30 -10.21
C ASP A 48 16.81 7.79 -10.20
N ASN A 49 17.03 7.12 -11.33
CA ASN A 49 16.84 5.67 -11.46
C ASN A 49 17.71 4.86 -10.50
N GLU A 50 18.96 5.27 -10.26
CA GLU A 50 19.87 4.56 -9.37
C GLU A 50 19.41 4.66 -7.92
N LEU A 51 18.90 5.82 -7.51
CA LEU A 51 18.35 6.03 -6.17
C LEU A 51 17.09 5.19 -5.97
N ILE A 52 16.17 5.19 -6.94
CA ILE A 52 14.97 4.33 -6.91
C ILE A 52 15.37 2.86 -6.85
N ARG A 53 16.40 2.44 -7.59
CA ARG A 53 16.92 1.06 -7.56
C ARG A 53 17.46 0.71 -6.17
N LYS A 54 18.26 1.58 -5.55
CA LYS A 54 18.77 1.40 -4.18
C LYS A 54 17.64 1.34 -3.16
N TYR A 55 16.65 2.22 -3.27
CA TYR A 55 15.47 2.23 -2.41
C TYR A 55 14.67 0.93 -2.52
N ARG A 56 14.51 0.40 -3.73
CA ARG A 56 13.87 -0.91 -3.96
C ARG A 56 14.63 -2.06 -3.30
N MET A 57 15.96 -2.06 -3.38
CA MET A 57 16.78 -3.07 -2.70
C MET A 57 16.66 -2.98 -1.18
N ASP A 58 16.58 -1.76 -0.65
CA ASP A 58 16.36 -1.53 0.77
C ASP A 58 14.97 -2.04 1.20
N LEU A 59 13.89 -1.67 0.51
CA LEU A 59 12.54 -2.18 0.75
C LEU A 59 12.46 -3.72 0.70
N ASN A 60 13.27 -4.35 -0.16
CA ASN A 60 13.33 -5.81 -0.26
C ASN A 60 13.90 -6.45 1.01
N ARG A 61 14.91 -5.82 1.63
CA ARG A 61 15.62 -6.32 2.82
C ARG A 61 15.01 -5.86 4.14
N ARG A 62 14.03 -4.95 4.11
CA ARG A 62 13.38 -4.43 5.33
C ARG A 62 12.53 -5.50 5.99
N ILE A 63 12.71 -5.61 7.30
CA ILE A 63 11.92 -6.50 8.16
C ILE A 63 10.69 -5.75 8.65
N SER A 64 9.51 -6.33 8.41
CA SER A 64 8.26 -5.85 8.97
C SER A 64 8.19 -6.12 10.45
N THR A 65 7.94 -5.08 11.24
CA THR A 65 7.65 -5.18 12.68
C THR A 65 6.44 -6.09 12.96
N LYS A 66 5.43 -6.09 12.07
CA LYS A 66 4.22 -6.92 12.22
C LYS A 66 4.45 -8.42 11.98
N SER A 67 5.19 -8.79 10.94
CA SER A 67 5.37 -10.21 10.56
C SER A 67 6.73 -10.78 10.94
N GLN A 68 7.67 -9.97 11.44
CA GLN A 68 9.05 -10.36 11.75
C GLN A 68 9.76 -11.03 10.55
N ALA A 69 9.36 -10.63 9.34
CA ALA A 69 9.85 -11.14 8.07
C ALA A 69 10.02 -10.00 7.08
N GLU A 70 10.75 -10.26 6.00
CA GLU A 70 10.91 -9.29 4.91
C GLU A 70 9.56 -8.81 4.36
N PHE A 71 9.54 -7.57 3.86
CA PHE A 71 8.35 -7.03 3.23
C PHE A 71 7.88 -7.90 2.07
N LYS A 72 6.59 -8.24 2.07
CA LYS A 72 5.95 -8.91 0.93
C LYS A 72 6.07 -8.04 -0.33
N ARG A 73 6.12 -8.67 -1.50
CA ARG A 73 6.15 -7.99 -2.80
C ARG A 73 4.98 -7.01 -2.97
N SER A 74 3.80 -7.35 -2.45
CA SER A 74 2.63 -6.46 -2.45
C SER A 74 2.86 -5.18 -1.65
N THR A 75 3.49 -5.29 -0.48
CA THR A 75 3.88 -4.13 0.35
C THR A 75 4.92 -3.30 -0.37
N GLN A 76 5.98 -3.90 -0.91
CA GLN A 76 6.99 -3.15 -1.69
C GLN A 76 6.34 -2.39 -2.87
N LYS A 77 5.37 -3.02 -3.55
CA LYS A 77 4.63 -2.41 -4.66
C LYS A 77 3.85 -1.16 -4.24
N THR A 78 3.23 -1.13 -3.05
CA THR A 78 2.45 0.04 -2.62
C THR A 78 3.32 1.28 -2.42
N PHE A 79 4.55 1.13 -1.91
CA PHE A 79 5.53 2.22 -1.85
C PHE A 79 5.82 2.78 -3.25
N LEU A 80 6.15 1.91 -4.21
CA LEU A 80 6.47 2.34 -5.57
C LEU A 80 5.28 2.97 -6.31
N VAL A 81 4.05 2.49 -6.06
CA VAL A 81 2.84 3.09 -6.62
C VAL A 81 2.65 4.52 -6.12
N ALA A 82 2.88 4.79 -4.83
CA ALA A 82 2.80 6.14 -4.28
C ALA A 82 3.83 7.08 -4.90
N ILE A 83 5.06 6.59 -5.13
CA ILE A 83 6.13 7.36 -5.78
C ILE A 83 5.75 7.67 -7.24
N ARG A 84 5.24 6.70 -8.00
CA ARG A 84 4.78 6.94 -9.39
C ARG A 84 3.67 7.98 -9.45
N ALA A 85 2.69 7.89 -8.56
CA ALA A 85 1.59 8.85 -8.51
C ALA A 85 2.08 10.27 -8.18
N PHE A 86 3.04 10.38 -7.27
CA PHE A 86 3.68 11.65 -6.92
C PHE A 86 4.50 12.24 -8.08
N LEU A 87 5.35 11.44 -8.73
CA LEU A 87 6.12 11.88 -9.90
C LEU A 87 5.21 12.30 -11.05
N LYS A 88 4.08 11.59 -11.26
CA LYS A 88 3.08 11.98 -12.26
C LYS A 88 2.50 13.36 -11.95
N TYR A 89 2.11 13.60 -10.70
CA TYR A 89 1.64 14.93 -10.26
C TYR A 89 2.68 16.02 -10.50
N MET A 90 3.97 15.74 -10.23
CA MET A 90 5.05 16.71 -10.45
C MET A 90 5.20 17.09 -11.92
N ILE A 91 4.96 16.15 -12.83
CA ILE A 91 5.01 16.41 -14.26
C ILE A 91 3.73 17.13 -14.73
N THR A 92 2.55 16.68 -14.32
CA THR A 92 1.29 17.18 -14.89
C THR A 92 0.83 18.50 -14.27
N GLU A 93 0.89 18.62 -12.94
CA GLU A 93 0.38 19.77 -12.21
C GLU A 93 1.47 20.82 -11.98
N GLU A 94 2.65 20.39 -11.52
CA GLU A 94 3.76 21.31 -11.20
C GLU A 94 4.65 21.61 -12.42
N LYS A 95 4.44 20.92 -13.56
CA LYS A 95 5.18 21.09 -14.83
C LYS A 95 6.70 21.00 -14.65
N LEU A 96 7.15 20.13 -13.75
CA LEU A 96 8.56 19.90 -13.47
C LEU A 96 9.13 18.79 -14.33
N GLU A 97 10.37 18.97 -14.77
CA GLU A 97 11.15 17.91 -15.40
C GLU A 97 11.75 17.01 -14.30
N VAL A 98 11.17 15.82 -14.14
CA VAL A 98 11.57 14.81 -13.15
C VAL A 98 11.62 13.43 -13.76
N LEU A 99 12.11 12.44 -13.01
CA LEU A 99 12.11 11.04 -13.42
C LEU A 99 10.71 10.60 -13.92
N PRO A 100 10.59 10.10 -15.16
CA PRO A 100 9.31 9.62 -15.67
C PRO A 100 8.78 8.46 -14.81
N PRO A 101 7.52 8.52 -14.32
CA PRO A 101 6.93 7.47 -13.50
C PRO A 101 7.03 6.08 -14.12
N GLU A 102 7.02 5.98 -15.45
CA GLU A 102 7.07 4.74 -16.24
C GLU A 102 8.37 3.97 -16.06
N GLN A 103 9.47 4.64 -15.73
CA GLN A 103 10.76 4.00 -15.48
C GLN A 103 10.78 3.24 -14.13
N ILE A 104 9.83 3.54 -13.23
CA ILE A 104 9.68 2.80 -11.98
C ILE A 104 8.91 1.49 -12.24
N THR A 105 9.65 0.41 -12.45
CA THR A 105 9.10 -0.94 -12.61
C THR A 105 8.42 -1.43 -11.33
N LEU A 106 7.13 -1.70 -11.42
CA LEU A 106 6.36 -2.36 -10.36
C LEU A 106 6.57 -3.87 -10.46
N GLY A 107 6.90 -4.52 -9.34
CA GLY A 107 6.99 -5.98 -9.29
C GLY A 107 5.65 -6.63 -9.65
N LYS A 108 5.70 -7.78 -10.35
CA LYS A 108 4.50 -8.57 -10.60
C LYS A 108 4.01 -9.16 -9.26
N PRO A 109 2.71 -9.05 -8.94
CA PRO A 109 2.16 -9.74 -7.78
C PRO A 109 2.25 -11.25 -8.03
N ASP A 110 2.56 -12.01 -6.97
CA ASP A 110 2.46 -13.46 -7.06
C ASP A 110 0.97 -13.83 -7.22
N PRO A 111 0.63 -14.82 -8.06
CA PRO A 111 -0.75 -15.24 -8.23
C PRO A 111 -1.28 -15.76 -6.88
N ARG A 112 -2.27 -15.06 -6.33
CA ARG A 112 -2.96 -15.50 -5.13
C ARG A 112 -4.09 -16.43 -5.55
N LEU A 113 -3.96 -17.70 -5.23
CA LEU A 113 -5.07 -18.63 -5.34
C LEU A 113 -6.12 -18.25 -4.28
N PRO A 114 -7.38 -18.00 -4.68
CA PRO A 114 -8.47 -17.85 -3.73
C PRO A 114 -8.55 -19.12 -2.87
N LYS A 115 -8.68 -18.95 -1.55
CA LYS A 115 -9.05 -20.05 -0.67
C LYS A 115 -10.57 -20.06 -0.62
N VAL A 116 -11.19 -21.05 -1.24
CA VAL A 116 -12.63 -21.27 -1.19
C VAL A 116 -12.92 -22.25 -0.05
N LEU A 117 -14.03 -22.05 0.65
CA LEU A 117 -14.52 -22.99 1.64
C LEU A 117 -15.43 -24.01 0.96
N GLU A 118 -15.18 -25.29 1.21
CA GLU A 118 -16.08 -26.36 0.78
C GLU A 118 -17.36 -26.38 1.63
N GLU A 119 -18.43 -27.01 1.12
CA GLU A 119 -19.74 -27.04 1.78
C GLU A 119 -19.66 -27.56 3.23
N ASP A 120 -18.87 -28.61 3.47
CA ASP A 120 -18.66 -29.17 4.81
C ASP A 120 -17.92 -28.19 5.75
N GLN A 121 -17.00 -27.39 5.21
CA GLN A 121 -16.29 -26.38 6.00
C GLN A 121 -17.21 -25.21 6.35
N LEU A 122 -18.12 -24.83 5.45
CA LEU A 122 -19.17 -23.84 5.74
C LEU A 122 -20.14 -24.34 6.79
N ARG A 123 -20.56 -25.61 6.71
CA ARG A 123 -21.42 -26.24 7.72
C ARG A 123 -20.78 -26.19 9.11
N LEU A 124 -19.51 -26.58 9.23
CA LEU A 124 -18.77 -26.51 10.50
C LEU A 124 -18.64 -25.07 11.02
N LEU A 125 -18.38 -24.10 10.13
CA LEU A 125 -18.30 -22.68 10.49
C LEU A 125 -19.62 -22.13 11.06
N PHE A 126 -20.72 -22.65 10.55
CA PHE A 126 -22.07 -22.27 10.96
C PHE A 126 -22.50 -22.96 12.27
N GLU A 127 -22.12 -24.22 12.48
CA GLU A 127 -22.49 -25.02 13.67
C GLU A 127 -21.77 -24.61 14.95
N VAL A 128 -20.60 -23.96 14.87
CA VAL A 128 -19.84 -23.53 16.06
C VAL A 128 -20.52 -22.41 16.86
N GLN A 129 -21.59 -21.79 16.33
CA GLN A 129 -22.28 -20.66 16.97
C GLN A 129 -23.26 -21.13 18.06
N ASP A 130 -23.09 -20.63 19.28
CA ASP A 130 -23.98 -20.94 20.42
C ASP A 130 -25.29 -20.15 20.35
N LEU A 131 -26.34 -20.79 19.83
CA LEU A 131 -27.65 -20.17 19.60
C LEU A 131 -28.43 -19.86 20.89
N ASN A 132 -27.97 -20.32 22.06
CA ASN A 132 -28.56 -19.94 23.35
C ASN A 132 -28.12 -18.55 23.82
N LYS A 133 -27.14 -17.95 23.12
CA LYS A 133 -26.66 -16.58 23.38
C LYS A 133 -27.11 -15.65 22.27
N ARG A 134 -27.51 -14.43 22.64
CA ARG A 134 -27.83 -13.36 21.69
C ARG A 134 -26.68 -13.09 20.70
N SER A 135 -25.43 -13.20 21.14
CA SER A 135 -24.26 -13.07 20.25
C SER A 135 -24.18 -14.19 19.22
N GLY A 136 -24.44 -15.45 19.61
CA GLY A 136 -24.39 -16.58 18.66
C GLY A 136 -25.50 -16.52 17.62
N LEU A 137 -26.72 -16.10 18.00
CA LEU A 137 -27.80 -15.84 17.04
C LEU A 137 -27.40 -14.74 16.02
N ARG A 138 -26.82 -13.63 16.50
CA ARG A 138 -26.36 -12.54 15.64
C ARG A 138 -25.24 -12.99 14.70
N ASP A 139 -24.23 -13.66 15.24
CA ASP A 139 -23.05 -14.07 14.50
C ASP A 139 -23.43 -15.14 13.46
N ARG A 140 -24.38 -16.04 13.77
CA ARG A 140 -24.99 -16.99 12.83
C ARG A 140 -25.69 -16.28 11.67
N ALA A 141 -26.58 -15.32 11.98
CA ALA A 141 -27.30 -14.57 10.95
C ALA A 141 -26.35 -13.78 10.03
N LEU A 142 -25.30 -13.16 10.59
CA LEU A 142 -24.27 -12.46 9.81
C LEU A 142 -23.53 -13.40 8.85
N LEU A 143 -23.14 -14.59 9.34
CA LEU A 143 -22.49 -15.60 8.52
C LEU A 143 -23.41 -16.07 7.37
N GLU A 144 -24.67 -16.37 7.66
CA GLU A 144 -25.63 -16.78 6.62
C GLU A 144 -25.83 -15.69 5.56
N VAL A 145 -25.98 -14.42 5.96
CA VAL A 145 -26.12 -13.29 5.03
C VAL A 145 -24.87 -13.13 4.15
N LEU A 146 -23.67 -13.25 4.72
CA LEU A 146 -22.40 -13.13 3.98
C LEU A 146 -22.21 -14.21 2.92
N PHE A 147 -22.80 -15.40 3.12
CA PHE A 147 -22.68 -16.55 2.20
C PHE A 147 -23.94 -16.80 1.37
N SER A 148 -24.95 -15.94 1.44
CA SER A 148 -26.21 -16.04 0.66
C SER A 148 -26.23 -15.18 -0.63
N THR A 149 -25.13 -14.51 -0.97
CA THR A 149 -24.98 -13.64 -2.16
C THR A 149 -23.95 -14.18 -3.14
#